data_AF-A0A933LB08-F1
#
_entry.id   AF-A0A933LB08-F1
#
_cell.length_a   1.000
_cell.length_b   1.000
_cell.length_c   1.000
_cell.angle_alpha   90.00
_cell.angle_beta   90.00
_cell.angle_gamma   90.00
#
_symmetry.space_group_name_H-M   'P 1'
#
loop_
_entity.id
_entity.type
_entity.pdbx_description
1 polymer ?
#
loop_
_entity_poly.entity_id
_entity_poly.type
_entity_poly.pdbx_seq_one_letter_code
_entity_poly.pdbx_strand_id
1 'polypeptide(L)'
;MQALDLQIRVHGWALVQVTSDTESWSYTVGLLEHFDHPELTLIDVDPDDAATLMTALVEGVVTKGQVSPWLLRSNGLQCIEVHPDHLHGDLFGRWSGRYGCLMRPGDMVQVLLPPEAYCECHAPAVRRLDSPGPIAEPPVAPNRAERRRRARRGRAT
;
A
#
# COMPACT_ATOMS: atom_id res chain seq x y z
N MET A 1 -7.26 18.84 2.50
CA MET A 1 -5.85 19.21 2.79
C MET A 1 -5.61 19.54 4.26
N GLN A 2 -6.37 20.43 4.91
CA GLN A 2 -6.11 20.85 6.30
C GLN A 2 -5.99 19.70 7.34
N ALA A 3 -6.81 18.65 7.25
CA ALA A 3 -6.75 17.52 8.18
C ALA A 3 -5.47 16.66 8.01
N LEU A 4 -5.05 16.44 6.75
CA LEU A 4 -3.83 15.73 6.42
C LEU A 4 -2.59 16.50 6.92
N ASP A 5 -2.56 17.81 6.67
CA ASP A 5 -1.47 18.68 7.12
C ASP A 5 -1.42 18.80 8.64
N LEU A 6 -2.54 18.62 9.34
CA LEU A 6 -2.56 18.57 10.80
C LEU A 6 -1.97 17.24 11.30
N GLN A 7 -2.35 16.11 10.71
CA GLN A 7 -1.80 14.79 11.08
C GLN A 7 -0.29 14.74 10.91
N ILE A 8 0.22 15.20 9.75
CA ILE A 8 1.66 15.26 9.49
C ILE A 8 2.36 16.18 10.50
N ARG A 9 1.78 17.36 10.81
CA ARG A 9 2.37 18.26 11.81
C ARG A 9 2.43 17.68 13.22
N VAL A 10 1.48 16.83 13.59
CA VAL A 10 1.41 16.23 14.94
C VAL A 10 2.28 14.97 15.04
N HIS A 11 2.28 14.13 14.01
CA HIS A 11 2.88 12.79 14.05
C HIS A 11 4.14 12.65 13.18
N GLY A 12 4.45 13.64 12.34
CA GLY A 12 5.48 13.57 11.30
C GLY A 12 5.04 12.83 10.05
N TRP A 13 3.87 12.19 10.05
CA TRP A 13 3.37 11.42 8.91
C TRP A 13 1.84 11.31 8.94
N ALA A 14 1.27 10.83 7.83
CA ALA A 14 -0.12 10.43 7.75
C ALA A 14 -0.30 9.26 6.78
N LEU A 15 -1.34 8.45 7.02
CA LEU A 15 -1.79 7.42 6.08
C LEU A 15 -2.88 8.01 5.18
N VAL A 16 -2.70 7.89 3.87
CA VAL A 16 -3.70 8.21 2.86
C VAL A 16 -4.22 6.92 2.25
N GLN A 17 -5.54 6.78 2.18
CA GLN A 17 -6.19 5.63 1.57
C GLN A 17 -7.02 6.10 0.39
N VAL A 18 -6.79 5.49 -0.75
CA VAL A 18 -7.53 5.73 -1.98
C VAL A 18 -8.35 4.48 -2.25
N THR A 19 -9.66 4.61 -2.12
CA THR A 19 -10.61 3.53 -2.37
C THR A 19 -11.56 3.93 -3.49
N SER A 20 -11.74 3.03 -4.43
CA SER A 20 -12.74 3.07 -5.50
C SER A 20 -13.40 1.70 -5.62
N ASP A 21 -14.40 1.57 -6.49
CA ASP A 21 -15.09 0.29 -6.72
C ASP A 21 -14.15 -0.81 -7.25
N THR A 22 -13.02 -0.42 -7.86
CA THR A 22 -12.08 -1.33 -8.53
C THR A 22 -10.67 -1.24 -7.96
N GLU A 23 -10.34 -0.23 -7.18
CA GLU A 23 -8.97 0.01 -6.71
C GLU A 23 -8.94 0.36 -5.23
N SER A 24 -8.06 -0.30 -4.49
CA SER A 24 -7.69 0.08 -3.14
C SER A 24 -6.18 0.17 -3.08
N TRP A 25 -5.68 1.35 -2.71
CA TRP A 25 -4.29 1.49 -2.31
C TRP A 25 -4.16 2.44 -1.13
N SER A 26 -3.17 2.19 -0.29
CA SER A 26 -2.83 3.01 0.85
C SER A 26 -1.38 3.45 0.73
N TYR A 27 -1.07 4.65 1.20
CA TYR A 27 0.30 5.15 1.20
C TYR A 27 0.56 6.15 2.32
N THR A 28 1.83 6.26 2.72
CA THR A 28 2.24 7.26 3.71
C THR A 28 2.60 8.58 3.06
N VAL A 29 2.44 9.66 3.82
CA VAL A 29 2.95 10.98 3.46
C VAL A 29 3.66 11.55 4.69
N GLY A 30 4.91 11.96 4.53
CA GLY A 30 5.72 12.61 5.56
C GLY A 30 6.90 11.78 6.06
N LEU A 31 6.99 10.49 5.72
CA LEU A 31 8.14 9.66 6.13
C LEU A 31 9.45 10.17 5.56
N LEU A 32 9.42 10.59 4.29
CA LEU A 32 10.60 11.11 3.61
C LEU A 32 11.09 12.41 4.25
N GLU A 33 10.16 13.31 4.59
CA GLU A 33 10.47 14.64 5.13
C GLU A 33 10.89 14.61 6.61
N HIS A 34 10.27 13.75 7.41
CA HIS A 34 10.41 13.77 8.87
C HIS A 34 11.27 12.65 9.44
N PHE A 35 11.48 11.56 8.71
CA PHE A 35 12.16 10.36 9.21
C PHE A 35 13.30 9.87 8.31
N ASP A 36 13.61 10.57 7.21
CA ASP A 36 14.62 10.16 6.21
C ASP A 36 14.39 8.72 5.73
N HIS A 37 13.12 8.34 5.58
CA HIS A 37 12.69 7.00 5.21
C HIS A 37 11.80 7.07 3.96
N PRO A 38 11.96 6.15 3.00
CA PRO A 38 11.07 6.07 1.84
C PRO A 38 9.60 6.01 2.27
N GLU A 39 8.72 6.63 1.51
CA GLU A 39 7.30 6.45 1.73
C GLU A 39 6.92 5.00 1.45
N LEU A 40 5.93 4.50 2.19
CA LEU A 40 5.41 3.15 2.04
C LEU A 40 4.13 3.21 1.19
N THR A 41 3.95 2.25 0.29
CA THR A 41 2.67 2.02 -0.40
C THR A 41 2.24 0.57 -0.31
N LEU A 42 0.94 0.35 -0.18
CA LEU A 42 0.29 -0.95 -0.14
C LEU A 42 -0.87 -0.96 -1.13
N ILE A 43 -0.92 -1.96 -2.01
CA ILE A 43 -1.87 -2.01 -3.13
C ILE A 43 -2.61 -3.35 -3.09
N ASP A 44 -3.89 -3.33 -3.48
CA ASP A 44 -4.75 -4.51 -3.57
C ASP A 44 -4.95 -5.22 -2.22
N VAL A 45 -4.92 -4.43 -1.15
CA VAL A 45 -5.22 -4.86 0.22
C VAL A 45 -6.48 -4.14 0.71
N ASP A 46 -7.27 -4.83 1.53
CA ASP A 46 -8.43 -4.24 2.19
C ASP A 46 -7.99 -3.00 3.00
N PRO A 47 -8.73 -1.87 2.95
CA PRO A 47 -8.33 -0.64 3.62
C PRO A 47 -8.11 -0.80 5.14
N ASP A 48 -8.90 -1.60 5.84
CA ASP A 48 -8.77 -1.73 7.30
C ASP A 48 -7.52 -2.54 7.66
N ASP A 49 -7.25 -3.61 6.90
CA ASP A 49 -6.03 -4.41 7.02
C ASP A 49 -4.79 -3.59 6.64
N ALA A 50 -4.90 -2.80 5.56
CA ALA A 50 -3.85 -1.90 5.11
C ALA A 50 -3.52 -0.86 6.19
N ALA A 51 -4.53 -0.24 6.81
CA ALA A 51 -4.31 0.75 7.86
C ALA A 51 -3.62 0.16 9.08
N THR A 52 -4.07 -1.02 9.52
CA THR A 52 -3.48 -1.75 10.64
C THR A 52 -2.01 -2.09 10.36
N LEU A 53 -1.73 -2.68 9.20
CA LEU A 53 -0.39 -3.09 8.82
C LEU A 53 0.55 -1.90 8.65
N MET A 54 0.13 -0.87 7.92
CA MET A 54 0.94 0.32 7.65
C MET A 54 1.28 1.06 8.95
N THR A 55 0.34 1.17 9.88
CA THR A 55 0.60 1.76 11.20
C THR A 55 1.71 1.00 11.94
N ALA A 56 1.62 -0.33 11.99
CA ALA A 56 2.65 -1.16 12.64
C ALA A 56 4.03 -1.06 11.98
N LEU A 57 4.08 -0.95 10.65
CA LEU A 57 5.34 -0.74 9.91
C LEU A 57 5.94 0.63 10.24
N VAL A 58 5.12 1.69 10.22
CA VAL A 58 5.54 3.06 10.51
C VAL A 58 5.97 3.24 11.96
N GLU A 59 5.38 2.55 12.93
CA GLU A 59 5.87 2.55 14.31
C GLU A 59 7.35 2.14 14.40
N GLY A 60 7.77 1.17 13.58
CA GLY A 60 9.19 0.81 13.44
C GLY A 60 10.04 1.98 12.93
N VAL A 61 9.57 2.66 11.89
CA VAL A 61 10.25 3.83 11.31
C VAL A 61 10.36 4.97 12.33
N VAL A 62 9.27 5.32 13.00
CA VAL A 62 9.23 6.39 14.00
C VAL A 62 10.16 6.10 15.18
N THR A 63 10.21 4.84 15.64
CA THR A 63 10.97 4.49 16.84
C THR A 63 12.43 4.13 16.57
N LYS A 64 12.75 3.60 15.40
CA LYS A 64 14.06 3.01 15.07
C LYS A 64 14.67 3.49 13.74
N GLY A 65 13.98 4.39 13.03
CA GLY A 65 14.39 4.89 11.71
C GLY A 65 14.23 3.88 10.57
N GLN A 66 13.65 2.70 10.83
CA GLN A 66 13.50 1.65 9.83
C GLN A 66 12.31 0.75 10.14
N VAL A 67 11.72 0.17 9.10
CA VAL A 67 10.72 -0.89 9.27
C VAL A 67 11.30 -2.06 10.06
N SER A 68 10.55 -2.57 11.03
CA SER A 68 10.98 -3.67 11.90
C SER A 68 11.30 -4.94 11.09
N PRO A 69 12.54 -5.45 11.07
CA PRO A 69 12.88 -6.67 10.34
C PRO A 69 12.16 -7.91 10.88
N TRP A 70 11.81 -7.90 12.16
CA TRP A 70 11.02 -8.97 12.76
C TRP A 70 9.59 -8.97 12.22
N LEU A 71 8.96 -7.80 12.11
CA LEU A 71 7.60 -7.66 11.59
C LEU A 71 7.50 -8.10 10.13
N LEU A 72 8.52 -7.76 9.33
CA LEU A 72 8.63 -8.23 7.95
C LEU A 72 8.68 -9.76 7.88
N ARG A 73 9.60 -10.39 8.63
CA ARG A 73 9.77 -11.84 8.60
C ARG A 73 8.57 -12.61 9.17
N SER A 74 7.98 -12.13 10.28
CA SER A 74 6.89 -12.85 10.95
C SER A 74 5.59 -12.84 10.14
N ASN A 75 5.41 -11.84 9.28
CA ASN A 75 4.24 -11.71 8.41
C ASN A 75 4.53 -12.04 6.94
N GLY A 76 5.75 -12.49 6.60
CA GLY A 76 6.15 -12.79 5.22
C GLY A 76 6.15 -11.57 4.29
N LEU A 77 6.30 -10.36 4.84
CA LEU A 77 6.23 -9.11 4.09
C LEU A 77 7.55 -8.80 3.41
N GLN A 78 7.47 -8.11 2.28
CA GLN A 78 8.63 -7.58 1.58
C GLN A 78 8.44 -6.09 1.33
N CYS A 79 9.49 -5.30 1.53
CA CYS A 79 9.55 -3.93 1.03
C CYS A 79 10.40 -3.94 -0.23
N ILE A 80 9.80 -3.60 -1.36
CA ILE A 80 10.44 -3.56 -2.67
C ILE A 80 10.44 -2.13 -3.20
N GLU A 81 11.51 -1.72 -3.87
CA GLU A 81 11.57 -0.41 -4.51
C GLU A 81 10.55 -0.35 -5.66
N VAL A 82 9.86 0.79 -5.78
CA VAL A 82 8.98 1.04 -6.91
C VAL A 82 9.82 1.41 -8.14
N HIS A 83 9.59 0.69 -9.24
CA HIS A 83 10.25 0.92 -10.52
C HIS A 83 9.97 2.34 -11.03
N PRO A 84 10.97 3.04 -11.61
CA PRO A 84 10.85 4.44 -12.03
C PRO A 84 9.67 4.74 -12.97
N ASP A 85 9.29 3.77 -13.82
CA ASP A 85 8.15 3.90 -14.75
C ASP A 85 6.83 4.19 -14.02
N HIS A 86 6.67 3.69 -12.80
CA HIS A 86 5.43 3.85 -12.04
C HIS A 86 5.38 5.16 -11.26
N LEU A 87 6.54 5.74 -10.92
CA LEU A 87 6.62 7.02 -10.17
C LEU A 87 6.06 8.22 -10.96
N HIS A 88 5.87 8.06 -12.27
CA HIS A 88 5.36 9.09 -13.18
C HIS A 88 3.90 8.86 -13.59
N GLY A 89 3.27 7.75 -13.15
CA GLY A 89 1.93 7.32 -13.56
C GLY A 89 0.79 7.71 -12.60
N ASP A 90 -0.44 7.31 -12.95
CA ASP A 90 -1.69 7.75 -12.30
C ASP A 90 -1.78 7.43 -10.79
N LEU A 91 -1.17 6.34 -10.33
CA LEU A 91 -1.13 5.99 -8.89
C LEU A 91 -0.39 7.06 -8.07
N PHE A 92 0.68 7.63 -8.64
CA PHE A 92 1.59 8.57 -7.99
C PHE A 92 1.41 10.01 -8.48
N GLY A 93 0.53 10.25 -9.47
CA GLY A 93 0.22 11.59 -9.97
C GLY A 93 -0.30 12.54 -8.88
N ARG A 94 -0.99 12.02 -7.86
CA ARG A 94 -1.44 12.83 -6.70
C ARG A 94 -0.30 13.25 -5.76
N TRP A 95 0.83 12.56 -5.81
CA TRP A 95 2.01 12.86 -4.99
C TRP A 95 2.75 14.10 -5.46
N SER A 96 2.90 14.26 -6.77
CA SER A 96 3.58 15.42 -7.36
C SER A 96 2.92 16.74 -6.99
N GLY A 97 1.58 16.74 -6.86
CA GLY A 97 0.82 17.89 -6.37
C GLY A 97 1.10 18.25 -4.91
N ARG A 98 1.52 17.30 -4.07
CA ARG A 98 1.78 17.51 -2.62
C ARG A 98 3.20 17.99 -2.34
N TYR A 99 4.19 17.39 -2.99
CA TYR A 99 5.62 17.69 -2.76
C TYR A 99 6.16 18.74 -3.74
N GLY A 100 5.38 19.11 -4.76
CA GLY A 100 5.79 20.07 -5.79
C GLY A 100 6.90 19.54 -6.71
N CYS A 101 7.27 18.27 -6.57
CA CYS A 101 8.25 17.57 -7.39
C CYS A 101 7.78 16.15 -7.68
N LEU A 102 8.33 15.55 -8.73
CA LEU A 102 8.16 14.12 -9.01
C LEU A 102 8.97 13.30 -8.01
N MET A 103 8.44 12.14 -7.64
CA MET A 103 9.16 11.18 -6.81
C MET A 103 10.36 10.63 -7.57
N ARG A 104 11.45 10.39 -6.85
CA ARG A 104 12.68 9.79 -7.36
C ARG A 104 12.72 8.30 -7.02
N PRO A 105 13.50 7.51 -7.76
CA PRO A 105 13.84 6.16 -7.34
C PRO A 105 14.39 6.18 -5.90
N GLY A 106 13.93 5.25 -5.08
CA GLY A 106 14.21 5.20 -3.65
C GLY A 106 13.29 6.03 -2.74
N ASP A 107 12.51 6.99 -3.25
CA ASP A 107 11.58 7.76 -2.41
C ASP A 107 10.32 6.95 -2.02
N MET A 108 10.09 5.81 -2.70
CA MET A 108 8.92 4.94 -2.53
C MET A 108 9.32 3.47 -2.44
N VAL A 109 8.70 2.75 -1.51
CA VAL A 109 8.72 1.30 -1.49
C VAL A 109 7.30 0.73 -1.44
N GLN A 110 7.03 -0.28 -2.27
CA GLN A 110 5.83 -1.08 -2.16
C GLN A 110 6.03 -2.16 -1.09
N VAL A 111 5.07 -2.27 -0.18
CA VAL A 111 4.96 -3.38 0.75
C VAL A 111 4.17 -4.49 0.05
N LEU A 112 4.73 -5.69 -0.02
CA LEU A 112 4.08 -6.88 -0.56
C LEU A 112 3.72 -7.82 0.58
N LEU A 113 2.50 -8.34 0.55
CA LEU A 113 2.08 -9.44 1.40
C LEU A 113 2.50 -10.77 0.78
N PRO A 114 2.66 -11.82 1.59
CA PRO A 114 2.91 -13.16 1.06
C PRO A 114 1.71 -13.63 0.22
N PRO A 115 1.91 -14.45 -0.84
CA PRO A 115 0.83 -14.90 -1.72
C PRO A 115 -0.35 -15.55 -0.99
N GLU A 116 -0.08 -16.21 0.14
CA GLU A 116 -1.06 -16.88 1.00
C GLU A 116 -2.02 -15.92 1.71
N ALA A 117 -1.69 -14.62 1.76
CA ALA A 117 -2.57 -13.59 2.28
C ALA A 117 -3.72 -13.23 1.30
N TYR A 118 -3.62 -13.65 0.05
CA TYR A 118 -4.61 -13.41 -1.00
C TYR A 118 -5.41 -14.68 -1.29
N CYS A 119 -6.65 -14.55 -1.77
CA CYS A 119 -7.34 -15.71 -2.35
C CYS A 119 -6.62 -16.17 -3.63
N GLU A 120 -6.80 -17.43 -4.01
CA GLU A 120 -6.33 -17.98 -5.30
C GLU A 120 -6.77 -17.12 -6.51
N CYS A 121 -7.90 -16.42 -6.38
CA CYS A 121 -8.42 -15.50 -7.38
C CYS A 121 -7.65 -14.17 -7.51
N HIS A 122 -7.07 -13.67 -6.43
CA HIS A 122 -6.47 -12.34 -6.36
C HIS A 122 -4.94 -12.41 -6.24
N ALA A 123 -4.37 -13.50 -5.74
CA ALA A 123 -2.92 -13.68 -5.65
C ALA A 123 -2.20 -13.46 -7.01
N PRO A 124 -2.71 -13.95 -8.16
CA PRO A 124 -2.09 -13.71 -9.46
C PRO A 124 -2.31 -12.28 -10.01
N ALA A 125 -3.24 -11.54 -9.41
CA ALA A 125 -3.69 -10.24 -9.88
C ALA A 125 -3.20 -9.08 -9.00
N VAL A 126 -2.37 -9.37 -7.99
CA VAL A 126 -1.71 -8.36 -7.16
C VAL A 126 -0.80 -7.53 -8.05
N ARG A 127 -1.01 -6.21 -8.06
CA ARG A 127 -0.20 -5.29 -8.84
C ARG A 127 1.22 -5.23 -8.29
N ARG A 128 2.19 -5.36 -9.18
CA ARG A 128 3.63 -5.32 -8.91
C ARG A 128 4.21 -4.05 -9.47
N LEU A 129 4.71 -3.19 -8.59
CA LEU A 129 5.34 -1.94 -8.98
C LEU A 129 6.87 -2.04 -9.07
N ASP A 130 7.48 -3.19 -8.78
CA ASP A 130 8.93 -3.42 -8.93
C ASP A 130 9.34 -3.78 -10.37
N SER A 131 8.38 -4.05 -11.26
CA SER A 131 8.65 -4.45 -12.64
C SER A 131 8.30 -3.33 -13.63
N PRO A 132 9.08 -3.13 -14.70
CA PRO A 132 8.71 -2.21 -15.77
C PRO A 132 7.45 -2.67 -16.52
N GLY A 133 6.73 -1.72 -17.11
CA GLY A 133 5.56 -2.01 -17.95
C GLY A 133 4.24 -1.49 -17.37
N PRO A 134 3.11 -1.74 -18.06
CA PRO A 134 1.81 -1.26 -17.61
C PRO A 134 1.41 -1.95 -16.30
N ILE A 135 0.84 -1.17 -15.38
CA ILE A 135 0.22 -1.70 -14.17
C ILE A 135 -0.96 -2.57 -14.59
N ALA A 136 -0.97 -3.83 -14.15
CA ALA A 136 -2.07 -4.76 -14.44
C ALA A 136 -3.41 -4.15 -14.01
N GLU A 137 -4.46 -4.33 -14.82
CA GLU A 137 -5.81 -3.93 -14.43
C GLU A 137 -6.23 -4.69 -13.17
N PRO A 138 -6.91 -4.02 -12.22
CA PRO A 138 -7.39 -4.69 -11.03
C PRO A 138 -8.34 -5.84 -11.42
N PRO A 139 -8.29 -6.99 -10.72
CA PRO A 139 -9.25 -8.05 -10.96
C PRO A 139 -10.66 -7.53 -10.65
N VAL A 140 -11.60 -7.73 -11.57
CA VAL A 140 -13.01 -7.36 -11.34
C VAL A 140 -13.50 -8.10 -10.11
N ALA A 141 -13.72 -7.38 -9.01
CA ALA A 141 -14.16 -7.98 -7.77
C ALA A 141 -15.51 -8.70 -8.00
N PRO A 142 -15.67 -9.95 -7.54
CA PRO A 142 -16.95 -10.64 -7.64
C PRO A 142 -18.00 -9.84 -6.89
N ASN A 143 -19.16 -9.65 -7.52
CA ASN A 143 -20.21 -8.80 -6.98
C ASN A 143 -20.70 -9.34 -5.61
N ARG A 144 -21.41 -8.49 -4.84
CA ARG A 144 -21.92 -8.86 -3.50
C ARG A 144 -22.73 -10.17 -3.52
N ALA A 145 -23.41 -10.50 -4.62
CA ALA A 145 -24.17 -11.73 -4.75
C ALA A 145 -23.27 -12.97 -4.88
N GLU A 146 -22.17 -12.87 -5.63
CA GLU A 146 -21.15 -13.93 -5.73
C GLU A 146 -20.41 -14.15 -4.41
N ARG A 147 -20.08 -13.07 -3.68
CA ARG A 147 -19.48 -13.18 -2.33
C ARG A 147 -20.39 -13.96 -1.38
N ARG A 148 -21.70 -13.66 -1.38
CA ARG A 148 -22.70 -14.38 -0.58
C ARG A 148 -22.87 -15.84 -1.01
N ARG A 149 -22.80 -16.15 -2.31
CA ARG A 149 -22.85 -17.54 -2.80
C ARG A 149 -21.64 -18.35 -2.35
N ARG A 150 -20.43 -17.77 -2.39
CA ARG A 150 -19.20 -18.45 -1.95
C ARG A 150 -19.18 -18.70 -0.43
N ALA A 151 -19.59 -17.72 0.38
CA ALA A 151 -19.72 -17.89 1.84
C ALA A 151 -20.74 -18.99 2.22
N ARG A 152 -21.78 -19.21 1.41
CA ARG A 152 -22.75 -20.30 1.61
C ARG A 152 -22.20 -21.68 1.21
N ARG A 153 -21.28 -21.75 0.25
CA ARG A 153 -20.66 -23.01 -0.19
C ARG A 153 -19.55 -23.50 0.77
N GLY A 154 -18.81 -22.58 1.39
CA GLY A 154 -17.75 -22.93 2.36
C GLY A 154 -18.25 -23.35 3.76
N ARG A 155 -19.56 -23.30 4.02
CA ARG A 155 -20.18 -23.69 5.31
C ARG A 155 -20.82 -25.09 5.28
N ALA A 156 -20.68 -25.83 4.17
CA ALA A 156 -21.34 -27.11 3.94
C ALA A 156 -20.39 -28.32 4.08
N THR A 157 -19.24 -28.16 4.73
CA THR A 157 -18.31 -29.24 5.12
C THR A 157 -18.12 -29.24 6.61
#